data_AF-A0A3B9AB01-F1
#
_entry.id   AF-A0A3B9AB01-F1
#
_cell.length_a   1.000
_cell.length_b   1.000
_cell.length_c   1.000
_cell.angle_alpha   90.00
_cell.angle_beta   90.00
_cell.angle_gamma   90.00
#
_symmetry.space_group_name_H-M   'P 1'
#
loop_
_entity.id
_entity.type
_entity.pdbx_description
1 polymer ?
#
loop_
_entity_poly.entity_id
_entity_poly.type
_entity_poly.pdbx_seq_one_letter_code
_entity_poly.pdbx_strand_id
1 'polypeptide(L)'
;MIEGIIRWSVQNRFFVLLATLILVGVGGWSLKNTPVDAIPDLSDVQVIIKTSYPGQAPQVVEDQVTYPLTTAMLSVPGAVTVRGYSFFGDSYVYVIFDEDTDAYWARSRVLEYLSQVAPTLPPNARPQLGPDATGVG
;
A
#
# COMPACT_ATOMS: atom_id res chain seq x y z
N MET A 1 -39.66 -4.59 -27.22
CA MET A 1 -38.21 -4.29 -27.26
C MET A 1 -37.36 -5.57 -27.24
N ILE A 2 -37.47 -6.42 -26.21
CA ILE A 2 -36.74 -7.70 -26.12
C ILE A 2 -37.01 -8.60 -27.34
N GLU A 3 -38.27 -8.77 -27.74
CA GLU A 3 -38.65 -9.55 -28.93
C GLU A 3 -38.01 -9.04 -30.22
N GLY A 4 -37.79 -7.72 -30.32
CA GLY A 4 -37.13 -7.10 -31.46
C GLY A 4 -35.64 -7.44 -31.54
N ILE A 5 -34.95 -7.46 -30.40
CA ILE A 5 -33.54 -7.86 -30.30
C ILE A 5 -33.40 -9.35 -30.66
N ILE A 6 -34.26 -10.20 -30.10
CA ILE A 6 -34.24 -11.65 -30.41
C ILE A 6 -34.45 -11.89 -31.90
N ARG A 7 -35.47 -11.25 -32.50
CA ARG A 7 -35.75 -11.40 -33.93
C ARG A 7 -34.58 -10.92 -34.79
N TRP A 8 -33.94 -9.81 -34.44
CA TRP A 8 -32.75 -9.31 -35.12
C TRP A 8 -31.56 -10.25 -34.98
N SER A 9 -31.32 -10.83 -33.80
CA SER A 9 -30.24 -11.80 -33.56
C SER A 9 -30.43 -13.08 -34.39
N VAL A 10 -31.66 -13.58 -34.51
CA VAL A 10 -31.97 -14.78 -35.32
C VAL A 10 -31.77 -14.49 -36.81
N GLN A 11 -32.22 -13.33 -37.29
CA GLN A 11 -32.04 -12.92 -38.69
C GLN A 11 -30.56 -12.70 -39.04
N ASN A 12 -29.76 -12.17 -38.10
CA ASN A 12 -28.34 -11.85 -38.29
C ASN A 12 -27.40 -12.91 -37.67
N ARG A 13 -27.78 -14.18 -37.72
CA ARG A 13 -27.06 -15.31 -37.08
C ARG A 13 -25.56 -15.36 -37.38
N PHE A 14 -25.14 -14.96 -38.59
CA PHE A 14 -23.72 -14.92 -38.97
C PHE A 14 -22.94 -13.90 -38.14
N PHE A 15 -23.45 -12.67 -38.02
CA PHE A 15 -22.83 -11.62 -37.22
C PHE A 15 -22.82 -11.96 -35.73
N VAL A 16 -23.88 -12.62 -35.25
CA VAL A 16 -23.94 -13.12 -33.86
C VAL A 16 -22.84 -14.15 -33.62
N LEU A 17 -22.67 -15.16 -34.50
CA LEU A 17 -21.62 -16.16 -34.37
C LEU A 17 -20.21 -15.55 -34.47
N LEU A 18 -20.00 -14.60 -35.38
CA LEU A 18 -18.74 -13.90 -35.52
C LEU A 18 -18.41 -13.10 -34.25
N ALA A 19 -19.37 -12.34 -33.71
CA ALA A 19 -19.21 -11.60 -32.47
C ALA A 19 -18.90 -12.55 -31.30
N THR A 20 -19.57 -13.71 -31.22
CA THR A 20 -19.27 -14.74 -30.22
C THR A 20 -17.84 -15.27 -30.36
N LEU A 21 -17.36 -15.56 -31.58
CA LEU A 21 -15.98 -16.01 -31.80
C LEU A 21 -14.96 -14.96 -31.36
N ILE A 22 -15.19 -13.69 -31.68
CA ILE A 22 -14.33 -12.59 -31.24
C ILE A 22 -14.34 -12.49 -29.71
N LEU A 23 -15.52 -12.54 -29.07
CA LEU A 23 -15.65 -12.51 -27.61
C LEU A 23 -14.93 -13.68 -26.93
N VAL A 24 -15.03 -14.89 -27.48
CA VAL A 24 -14.31 -16.06 -26.97
C VAL A 24 -12.80 -15.90 -27.15
N GLY A 25 -12.35 -15.38 -28.30
CA GLY A 25 -10.93 -15.11 -28.55
C GLY A 25 -10.36 -14.07 -27.58
N VAL A 26 -11.04 -12.95 -27.39
CA VAL A 26 -10.66 -11.90 -26.44
C VAL A 26 -10.75 -12.41 -25.00
N GLY A 27 -11.78 -13.17 -24.67
CA GLY A 27 -11.93 -13.79 -23.34
C GLY A 27 -10.80 -14.77 -23.03
N GLY A 28 -10.42 -15.61 -23.99
CA GLY A 28 -9.26 -16.51 -23.84
C GLY A 28 -7.95 -15.77 -23.68
N TRP A 29 -7.74 -14.68 -24.41
CA TRP A 29 -6.58 -13.79 -24.22
C TRP A 29 -6.61 -13.11 -22.85
N SER A 30 -7.76 -12.62 -22.40
CA SER A 30 -7.92 -11.98 -21.08
C SER A 30 -7.61 -12.97 -19.96
N LEU A 31 -8.18 -14.19 -20.01
CA LEU A 31 -7.93 -15.23 -19.01
C LEU A 31 -6.45 -15.58 -18.88
N LYS A 32 -5.72 -15.61 -20.00
CA LYS A 32 -4.28 -15.89 -19.99
C LYS A 32 -3.44 -14.75 -19.42
N ASN A 33 -3.85 -13.49 -19.62
CA ASN A 33 -3.07 -12.31 -19.24
C ASN A 33 -3.54 -11.64 -17.94
N THR A 34 -4.61 -12.14 -17.32
CA THR A 34 -5.07 -11.62 -16.03
C THR A 34 -4.10 -12.11 -14.94
N PRO A 35 -3.47 -11.21 -14.16
CA PRO A 35 -2.65 -11.60 -13.02
C PRO A 35 -3.48 -12.43 -12.05
N VAL A 36 -2.90 -13.52 -11.55
CA VAL A 36 -3.53 -14.39 -10.57
C VAL A 36 -2.64 -14.42 -9.34
N ASP A 37 -3.25 -14.24 -8.18
CA ASP A 37 -2.60 -14.43 -6.89
C ASP A 37 -3.26 -15.59 -6.14
N ALA A 38 -2.55 -16.15 -5.17
CA ALA A 38 -3.04 -17.26 -4.35
C ALA A 38 -4.20 -16.84 -3.44
N ILE A 39 -4.18 -15.61 -2.95
CA ILE A 39 -5.19 -15.00 -2.10
C ILE A 39 -5.37 -13.52 -2.47
N PRO A 40 -6.54 -12.92 -2.20
CA PRO A 40 -6.65 -11.46 -2.24
C PRO A 40 -5.74 -10.82 -1.19
N ASP A 41 -5.24 -9.62 -1.46
CA ASP A 41 -4.55 -8.82 -0.45
C ASP A 41 -5.55 -8.41 0.62
N LEU A 42 -5.25 -8.76 1.87
CA LEU A 42 -6.05 -8.48 3.06
C LEU A 42 -5.28 -7.60 4.06
N SER A 43 -4.14 -7.03 3.65
CA SER A 43 -3.30 -6.24 4.54
C SER A 43 -3.74 -4.78 4.58
N ASP A 44 -3.67 -4.20 5.77
CA ASP A 44 -3.90 -2.76 5.96
C ASP A 44 -2.85 -1.95 5.19
N VAL A 45 -3.24 -0.74 4.77
CA VAL A 45 -2.30 0.22 4.21
C VAL A 45 -1.37 0.70 5.31
N GLN A 46 -0.10 0.32 5.21
CA GLN A 46 0.91 0.67 6.21
C GLN A 46 2.14 1.30 5.56
N VAL A 47 2.69 2.30 6.23
CA VAL A 47 3.97 2.92 5.87
C VAL A 47 4.95 2.69 7.00
N ILE A 48 6.07 2.05 6.67
CA ILE A 48 7.13 1.73 7.63
C ILE A 48 8.19 2.82 7.55
N ILE A 49 8.67 3.27 8.70
CA ILE A 49 9.86 4.11 8.84
C ILE A 49 10.88 3.31 9.63
N LYS A 50 12.03 3.03 9.01
CA LYS A 50 13.18 2.43 9.69
C LYS A 50 14.21 3.50 9.98
N THR A 51 14.62 3.63 11.23
CA THR A 51 15.68 4.55 11.63
C THR A 51 16.81 3.78 12.29
N SER A 52 17.99 3.82 11.69
CA SER A 52 19.18 3.21 12.31
C SER A 52 19.87 4.23 13.21
N TYR A 53 20.18 3.83 14.45
CA TYR A 53 20.90 4.63 15.45
C TYR A 53 21.96 3.77 16.17
N PRO A 54 23.09 3.45 15.49
CA PRO A 54 24.00 2.39 15.92
C PRO A 54 24.62 2.60 17.30
N GLY A 55 24.78 1.51 18.06
CA GLY A 55 25.47 1.49 19.35
C GLY A 55 24.65 2.01 20.53
N GLN A 56 23.35 2.26 20.34
CA GLN A 56 22.47 2.79 21.37
C GLN A 56 21.58 1.71 21.98
N ALA A 57 21.38 1.80 23.30
CA ALA A 57 20.49 0.92 24.03
C ALA A 57 19.02 1.17 23.62
N PRO A 58 18.14 0.14 23.68
CA PRO A 58 16.73 0.28 23.32
C PRO A 58 16.01 1.46 23.98
N GLN A 59 16.31 1.75 25.25
CA GLN A 59 15.72 2.89 25.96
C GLN A 59 16.11 4.24 25.33
N VAL A 60 17.39 4.39 24.93
CA VAL A 60 17.87 5.62 24.29
C VAL A 60 17.27 5.77 22.90
N VAL A 61 17.11 4.66 22.17
CA VAL A 61 16.43 4.63 20.87
C VAL A 61 14.96 5.03 21.03
N GLU A 62 14.27 4.55 22.07
CA GLU A 62 12.90 4.93 22.37
C GLU A 62 12.79 6.44 22.62
N ASP A 63 13.57 6.95 23.58
CA ASP A 63 13.44 8.34 24.04
C ASP A 63 13.86 9.37 22.99
N GLN A 64 14.88 9.07 22.18
CA GLN A 64 15.47 10.02 21.24
C GLN A 64 15.03 9.85 19.78
N VAL A 65 14.46 8.70 19.41
CA VAL A 65 14.12 8.39 18.02
C VAL A 65 12.68 7.94 17.88
N THR A 66 12.29 6.82 18.50
CA THR A 66 10.97 6.21 18.29
C THR A 66 9.86 7.08 18.85
N TYR A 67 10.00 7.62 20.06
CA TYR A 67 8.97 8.44 20.68
C TYR A 67 8.72 9.76 19.93
N PRO A 68 9.74 10.56 19.55
CA PRO A 68 9.53 11.74 18.69
C PRO A 68 8.92 11.41 17.33
N LEU A 69 9.31 10.29 16.71
CA LEU A 69 8.76 9.87 15.42
C LEU A 69 7.29 9.45 15.55
N THR A 70 6.97 8.55 16.48
CA THR A 70 5.60 8.05 16.66
C THR A 70 4.63 9.17 17.01
N THR A 71 5.01 10.08 17.93
CA THR A 71 4.19 11.22 18.31
C THR A 71 3.92 12.18 17.14
N ALA A 72 4.92 12.43 16.31
CA ALA A 72 4.72 13.22 15.11
C ALA A 72 3.85 12.50 14.07
N MET A 73 4.03 11.19 13.89
CA MET A 73 3.26 10.41 12.92
C MET A 73 1.78 10.27 13.30
N LEU A 74 1.43 10.37 14.59
CA LEU A 74 0.02 10.41 15.02
C LEU A 74 -0.74 11.62 14.46
N SER A 75 -0.04 12.68 14.07
CA SER A 75 -0.65 13.87 13.47
C SER A 75 -0.78 13.80 11.95
N VAL A 76 -0.34 12.70 11.33
CA VAL A 76 -0.50 12.47 9.88
C VAL A 76 -1.98 12.23 9.59
N PRO A 77 -2.60 12.97 8.65
CA PRO A 77 -4.00 12.77 8.30
C PRO A 77 -4.25 11.34 7.80
N GLY A 78 -5.29 10.70 8.32
CA GLY A 78 -5.66 9.33 7.96
C GLY A 78 -4.91 8.23 8.74
N ALA A 79 -3.97 8.57 9.62
CA ALA A 79 -3.34 7.59 10.49
C ALA A 79 -4.35 7.06 11.53
N VAL A 80 -4.61 5.76 11.51
CA VAL A 80 -5.51 5.06 12.44
C VAL A 80 -4.73 4.63 13.68
N THR A 81 -3.53 4.07 13.49
CA THR A 81 -2.69 3.60 14.58
C THR A 81 -1.22 3.72 14.21
N VAL A 82 -0.41 4.15 15.17
CA VAL A 82 1.05 4.22 15.02
C VAL A 82 1.69 3.26 16.03
N ARG A 83 2.51 2.32 15.55
CA ARG A 83 3.21 1.35 16.39
C ARG A 83 4.72 1.62 16.31
N GLY A 84 5.36 1.78 17.46
CA GLY A 84 6.81 1.95 17.57
C GLY A 84 7.47 0.71 18.18
N TYR A 85 8.63 0.33 17.63
CA TYR A 85 9.50 -0.70 18.18
C TYR A 85 10.92 -0.17 18.28
N SER A 86 11.49 -0.27 19.47
CA SER A 86 12.85 0.17 19.77
C SER A 86 13.74 -1.03 20.09
N PHE A 87 14.70 -1.30 19.20
CA PHE A 87 15.70 -2.35 19.37
C PHE A 87 17.06 -1.73 19.66
N PHE A 88 18.04 -2.58 19.95
CA PHE A 88 19.42 -2.14 20.06
C PHE A 88 19.91 -1.63 18.70
N GLY A 89 20.19 -0.34 18.61
CA GLY A 89 20.72 0.28 17.41
C GLY A 89 19.71 0.58 16.28
N ASP A 90 18.44 0.22 16.42
CA ASP A 90 17.42 0.38 15.36
C ASP A 90 16.03 0.71 15.93
N SER A 91 15.29 1.54 15.22
CA SER A 91 13.90 1.91 15.48
C SER A 91 13.02 1.57 14.26
N TYR A 92 11.84 0.99 14.51
CA TYR A 92 10.82 0.74 13.50
C TYR A 92 9.51 1.41 13.91
N VAL A 93 8.99 2.27 13.04
CA VAL A 93 7.70 2.93 13.23
C VAL A 93 6.77 2.49 12.10
N TYR A 94 5.62 1.93 12.46
CA TYR A 94 4.56 1.50 11.55
C TYR A 94 3.41 2.48 11.65
N VAL A 95 3.12 3.19 10.58
CA VAL A 95 1.96 4.09 10.47
C VAL A 95 0.90 3.35 9.67
N ILE A 96 -0.20 2.99 10.34
CA ILE A 96 -1.31 2.22 9.77
C ILE A 96 -2.44 3.18 9.42
N PHE A 97 -2.95 3.07 8.21
CA PHE A 97 -4.04 3.86 7.65
C PHE A 97 -5.29 3.00 7.50
N ASP A 98 -6.40 3.66 7.18
CA ASP A 98 -7.66 3.00 6.82
C ASP A 98 -7.54 2.28 5.46
N GLU A 99 -8.28 1.20 5.25
CA GLU A 99 -8.28 0.40 4.00
C GLU A 99 -8.64 1.24 2.76
N ASP A 100 -9.44 2.29 2.92
CA ASP A 100 -9.83 3.19 1.83
C ASP A 100 -8.72 4.18 1.42
N THR A 101 -7.58 4.18 2.11
CA THR A 101 -6.49 5.15 1.87
C THR A 101 -5.60 4.70 0.70
N ASP A 102 -5.35 5.58 -0.26
CA ASP A 102 -4.37 5.30 -1.31
C ASP A 102 -2.94 5.17 -0.73
N ALA A 103 -2.27 4.06 -1.07
CA ALA A 103 -0.95 3.75 -0.53
C ALA A 103 0.11 4.81 -0.87
N TYR A 104 0.09 5.35 -2.09
CA TYR A 104 1.05 6.38 -2.52
C TYR A 104 0.77 7.73 -1.87
N TRP A 105 -0.51 8.05 -1.64
CA TRP A 105 -0.92 9.20 -0.85
C TRP A 105 -0.40 9.10 0.58
N ALA A 106 -0.62 7.96 1.25
CA ALA A 106 -0.14 7.70 2.61
C ALA A 106 1.38 7.87 2.70
N ARG A 107 2.13 7.26 1.77
CA ARG A 107 3.60 7.40 1.69
C ARG A 107 4.05 8.84 1.51
N SER A 108 3.37 9.60 0.66
CA SER A 108 3.69 11.01 0.40
C SER A 108 3.43 11.89 1.63
N ARG A 109 2.31 11.65 2.35
CA ARG A 109 2.00 12.35 3.60
C ARG A 109 3.02 12.02 4.69
N VAL A 110 3.36 10.74 4.87
CA VAL A 110 4.36 10.31 5.85
C VAL A 110 5.73 10.92 5.53
N LEU A 111 6.13 10.96 4.26
CA LEU A 111 7.40 11.57 3.86
C LEU A 111 7.44 13.07 4.19
N GLU A 112 6.34 13.80 4.00
CA GLU A 112 6.24 15.22 4.36
C GLU A 112 6.47 15.43 5.86
N TYR A 113 5.77 14.68 6.71
CA TYR A 113 5.95 14.78 8.16
C TYR A 113 7.33 14.31 8.61
N LEU A 114 7.85 13.24 7.99
CA LEU A 114 9.19 12.74 8.27
C LEU A 114 10.26 13.79 7.98
N SER A 115 10.10 14.55 6.88
CA SER A 115 11.02 15.62 6.51
C SER A 115 11.03 16.77 7.52
N GLN A 116 9.92 17.02 8.22
CA GLN A 116 9.80 18.05 9.25
C GLN A 116 10.42 17.60 10.58
N VAL A 117 10.36 16.31 10.90
CA VAL A 117 10.83 15.75 12.17
C VAL A 117 12.29 15.31 12.09
N ALA A 118 12.78 14.87 10.92
CA ALA A 118 14.15 14.41 10.73
C ALA A 118 15.23 15.36 11.29
N PRO A 119 15.12 16.71 11.19
CA PRO A 119 16.09 17.63 11.78
C PRO A 119 16.13 17.63 13.31
N THR A 120 15.08 17.17 13.98
CA THR A 120 15.03 17.09 15.46
C THR A 120 15.65 15.81 16.01
N LEU A 121 15.91 14.82 15.15
CA LEU A 121 16.53 13.57 15.53
C LEU A 121 18.04 13.74 15.74
N PRO A 122 18.68 12.86 16.53
CA PRO A 122 20.13 12.86 16.67
C PRO A 122 20.84 12.78 15.30
N PRO A 123 21.99 13.44 15.10
CA PRO A 123 22.68 13.50 13.80
C PRO A 123 23.13 12.13 13.27
N ASN A 124 23.23 11.13 14.14
CA ASN A 124 23.59 9.76 13.80
C ASN A 124 22.38 8.87 13.50
N ALA A 125 21.15 9.36 13.76
CA ALA A 125 19.92 8.66 13.44
C ALA A 125 19.55 8.92 11.97
N ARG A 126 19.44 7.84 11.19
CA ARG A 126 19.14 7.93 9.75
C ARG A 126 17.76 7.35 9.44
N PRO A 127 16.68 8.16 9.48
CA PRO A 127 15.35 7.69 9.16
C PRO A 127 15.21 7.44 7.65
N GLN A 128 14.58 6.33 7.29
CA GLN A 128 14.35 5.91 5.93
C GLN A 128 12.94 5.33 5.79
N LEU A 129 12.30 5.60 4.66
CA LEU A 129 11.02 5.00 4.32
C LEU A 129 11.24 3.53 3.95
N GLY A 130 10.38 2.64 4.45
CA GLY A 130 10.39 1.22 4.12
C GLY A 130 10.01 0.97 2.65
N PRO A 131 10.17 -0.29 2.19
CA PRO A 131 9.81 -0.66 0.82
C PRO A 131 8.32 -0.44 0.54
N ASP A 132 7.98 -0.40 -0.74
CA ASP A 132 6.60 -0.36 -1.22
C ASP A 132 6.08 -1.79 -1.40
N ALA A 133 5.92 -2.48 -0.27
CA ALA A 133 5.54 -3.89 -0.22
C ALA A 133 4.42 -4.09 0.80
N THR A 134 3.44 -4.90 0.42
CA THR A 134 2.35 -5.35 1.31
C THR A 134 2.71 -6.71 1.93
N GLY A 135 1.82 -7.27 2.75
CA GLY A 135 2.04 -8.59 3.35
C GLY A 135 2.14 -9.74 2.35
N VAL A 136 1.73 -9.53 1.09
CA VAL A 136 1.72 -10.54 0.02
C VAL A 136 2.89 -10.44 -0.97
N GLY A 137 3.73 -9.40 -0.85
CA GLY A 137 4.92 -9.21 -1.69
C GLY A 137 4.97 -7.87 -2.39
#